data_AF-A0A259JEG5-F1
#
_entry.id   AF-A0A259JEG5-F1
#
_cell.length_a   1.000
_cell.length_b   1.000
_cell.length_c   1.000
_cell.angle_alpha   90.00
_cell.angle_beta   90.00
_cell.angle_gamma   90.00
#
_symmetry.space_group_name_H-M   'P 1'
#
loop_
_entity.id
_entity.type
_entity.pdbx_description
1 polymer ?
#
loop_
_entity_poly.entity_id
_entity_poly.type
_entity_poly.pdbx_seq_one_letter_code
_entity_poly.pdbx_strand_id
1 'polypeptide(L)'
;MFWFKKTPEMPTADTALKGRPQAIPTAQTHFVNGAPLQGPSPAGLESAVFALGCFWGAERKFWTVPGVKVTAVGYLAGFTPNPTYEEVCSGRTGHTEGVLVVYDPAKVSFGDLL
;
A
#
# COMPACT_ATOMS: atom_id res chain seq x y z
N MET A 1 -14.06 4.47 26.89
CA MET A 1 -12.80 4.89 26.27
C MET A 1 -11.65 4.19 26.99
N PHE A 2 -11.49 2.87 26.79
CA PHE A 2 -10.57 2.04 27.57
C PHE A 2 -9.63 1.30 26.61
N TRP A 3 -8.34 1.60 26.75
CA TRP A 3 -7.17 0.71 26.60
C TRP A 3 -7.23 -0.42 25.55
N PHE A 4 -6.87 -0.10 24.32
CA PHE A 4 -6.03 -1.01 23.54
C PHE A 4 -4.71 -0.28 23.29
N LYS A 5 -3.74 -0.49 24.19
CA LYS A 5 -2.38 -0.01 23.98
C LYS A 5 -1.80 -0.90 22.88
N LYS A 6 -1.75 -0.42 21.64
CA LYS A 6 -1.09 -1.13 20.53
C LYS A 6 0.36 -1.37 20.94
N THR A 7 0.73 -2.61 21.20
CA THR A 7 2.10 -2.98 21.52
C THR A 7 2.94 -2.76 20.26
N PRO A 8 4.16 -2.19 20.36
CA PRO A 8 5.07 -2.09 19.22
C PRO A 8 5.65 -3.45 18.79
N GLU A 9 5.37 -4.51 19.54
CA GLU A 9 5.80 -5.87 19.25
C GLU A 9 4.98 -6.47 18.10
N MET A 10 5.68 -7.11 17.16
CA MET A 10 5.06 -7.78 16.03
C MET A 10 4.31 -9.03 16.47
N PRO A 11 3.11 -9.32 15.94
CA PRO A 11 2.48 -10.61 16.14
C PRO A 11 3.31 -11.71 15.48
N THR A 12 3.17 -12.94 15.96
CA THR A 12 3.64 -14.14 15.27
C THR A 12 2.61 -14.60 14.24
N ALA A 13 3.01 -15.45 13.29
CA ALA A 13 2.09 -16.02 12.30
C ALA A 13 0.90 -16.75 12.93
N ASP A 14 1.10 -17.40 14.09
CA ASP A 14 0.04 -18.13 14.80
C ASP A 14 -0.94 -17.20 15.52
N THR A 15 -0.47 -16.05 15.99
CA THR A 15 -1.26 -15.08 16.78
C THR A 15 -1.86 -13.96 15.94
N ALA A 16 -1.41 -13.80 14.70
CA ALA A 16 -1.96 -12.85 13.75
C ALA A 16 -3.44 -13.16 13.44
N LEU A 17 -4.19 -12.11 13.10
CA LEU A 17 -5.59 -12.27 12.66
C LEU A 17 -5.64 -13.17 11.42
N LYS A 18 -6.68 -14.01 11.33
CA LYS A 18 -6.85 -14.96 10.22
C LYS A 18 -7.26 -14.30 8.90
N GLY A 19 -7.80 -13.09 8.96
CA GLY A 19 -8.19 -12.33 7.77
C GLY A 19 -9.32 -13.01 7.01
N ARG A 20 -9.27 -12.91 5.68
CA ARG A 20 -10.33 -13.41 4.78
C ARG A 20 -9.76 -13.90 3.45
N PRO A 21 -10.42 -14.85 2.77
CA PRO A 21 -9.94 -15.35 1.48
C PRO A 21 -10.16 -14.36 0.32
N GLN A 22 -11.22 -13.55 0.37
CA GLN A 22 -11.53 -12.60 -0.70
C GLN A 22 -10.79 -11.27 -0.49
N ALA A 23 -10.19 -10.75 -1.56
CA ALA A 23 -9.64 -9.40 -1.57
C ALA A 23 -10.73 -8.35 -1.39
N ILE A 24 -10.38 -7.21 -0.78
CA ILE A 24 -11.27 -6.07 -0.66
C ILE A 24 -11.46 -5.46 -2.06
N PRO A 25 -12.70 -5.29 -2.56
CA PRO A 25 -12.94 -4.64 -3.83
C PRO A 25 -12.42 -3.19 -3.83
N THR A 26 -11.74 -2.80 -4.90
CA THR A 26 -11.22 -1.43 -5.08
C THR A 26 -11.79 -0.80 -6.35
N ALA A 27 -11.52 0.49 -6.56
CA ALA A 27 -11.85 1.16 -7.80
C ALA A 27 -11.12 0.51 -9.00
N GLN A 28 -11.73 0.57 -10.18
CA GLN A 28 -11.11 0.05 -11.40
C GLN A 28 -10.07 1.02 -11.98
N THR A 29 -10.26 2.31 -11.76
CA THR A 29 -9.38 3.36 -12.29
C THR A 29 -8.87 4.27 -11.18
N HIS A 30 -7.67 4.79 -11.39
CA HIS A 30 -7.02 5.73 -10.50
C HIS A 30 -7.74 7.09 -10.54
N PHE A 31 -8.15 7.58 -9.37
CA PHE A 31 -9.06 8.72 -9.26
C PHE A 31 -8.51 10.01 -9.90
N VAL A 32 -7.20 10.25 -9.85
CA VAL A 32 -6.59 11.51 -10.30
C VAL A 32 -6.44 11.59 -11.82
N ASN A 33 -6.19 10.47 -12.49
CA ASN A 33 -5.79 10.46 -13.91
C ASN A 33 -6.53 9.43 -14.78
N GLY A 34 -7.43 8.64 -14.21
CA GLY A 34 -8.24 7.65 -14.93
C GLY A 34 -7.49 6.41 -15.44
N ALA A 35 -6.19 6.26 -15.15
CA ALA A 35 -5.44 5.08 -15.54
C ALA A 35 -5.98 3.81 -14.84
N PRO A 36 -5.88 2.61 -15.43
CA PRO A 36 -6.23 1.37 -14.74
C PRO A 36 -5.47 1.24 -13.42
N LEU A 37 -6.19 1.04 -12.32
CA LEU A 37 -5.58 0.96 -10.98
C LEU A 37 -4.89 -0.39 -10.76
N GLN A 38 -5.46 -1.43 -11.35
CA GLN A 38 -4.99 -2.81 -11.25
C GLN A 38 -4.20 -3.20 -12.49
N GLY A 39 -3.20 -4.05 -12.30
CA GLY A 39 -2.25 -4.41 -13.35
C GLY A 39 -2.78 -5.38 -14.42
N PRO A 40 -1.88 -5.83 -15.33
CA PRO A 40 -0.44 -5.55 -15.31
C PRO A 40 -0.11 -4.11 -15.74
N SER A 41 0.97 -3.56 -15.19
CA SER A 41 1.50 -2.27 -15.64
C SER A 41 1.88 -2.35 -17.12
N PRO A 42 1.62 -1.30 -17.92
CA PRO A 42 2.10 -1.22 -19.30
C PRO A 42 3.60 -1.51 -19.44
N ALA A 43 3.99 -2.12 -20.57
CA ALA A 43 5.39 -2.41 -20.86
C ALA A 43 6.26 -1.15 -20.79
N GLY A 44 7.46 -1.29 -20.22
CA GLY A 44 8.40 -0.18 -20.01
C GLY A 44 8.17 0.64 -18.75
N LEU A 45 7.11 0.34 -17.96
CA LEU A 45 6.97 0.90 -16.62
C LEU A 45 7.53 -0.04 -15.55
N GLU A 46 8.04 0.55 -14.48
CA GLU A 46 8.51 -0.15 -13.30
C GLU A 46 7.58 0.10 -12.11
N SER A 47 7.68 -0.73 -11.07
CA SER A 47 6.93 -0.57 -9.83
C SER A 47 7.82 -0.67 -8.60
N ALA A 48 7.50 0.16 -7.60
CA ALA A 48 8.14 0.16 -6.29
C ALA A 48 7.08 0.30 -5.20
N VAL A 49 7.38 -0.16 -3.99
CA VAL A 49 6.51 0.01 -2.81
C VAL A 49 7.27 0.76 -1.72
N PHE A 50 6.69 1.87 -1.25
CA PHE A 50 7.26 2.71 -0.21
C PHE A 50 6.40 2.67 1.06
N ALA A 51 7.02 2.38 2.22
CA ALA A 51 6.36 2.38 3.52
C ALA A 51 6.83 3.59 4.34
N LEU A 52 6.03 4.66 4.35
CA LEU A 52 6.43 5.99 4.86
C LEU A 52 5.53 6.49 6.02
N GLY A 53 4.84 5.58 6.72
CA GLY A 53 3.81 5.92 7.71
C GLY A 53 2.44 6.07 7.05
N CYS A 54 1.64 7.07 7.46
CA CYS A 54 0.27 7.26 6.96
C CYS A 54 0.24 7.38 5.43
N PHE A 55 -0.33 6.38 4.77
CA PHE A 55 -0.30 6.26 3.32
C PHE A 55 -1.07 7.36 2.56
N TRP A 56 -2.00 8.10 3.20
CA TRP A 56 -2.78 9.15 2.56
C TRP A 56 -1.90 10.33 2.14
N GLY A 57 -1.02 10.75 3.06
CA GLY A 57 -0.06 11.82 2.79
C GLY A 57 1.02 11.35 1.82
N ALA A 58 1.49 10.12 1.99
CA ALA A 58 2.55 9.53 1.17
C ALA A 58 2.10 9.34 -0.29
N GLU A 59 0.95 8.70 -0.52
CA GLU A 59 0.41 8.46 -1.86
C GLU A 59 0.22 9.78 -2.62
N ARG A 60 -0.34 10.79 -1.96
CA ARG A 60 -0.54 12.11 -2.56
C ARG A 60 0.75 12.74 -3.05
N LYS A 61 1.88 12.51 -2.37
CA LYS A 61 3.17 13.03 -2.82
C LYS A 61 3.60 12.36 -4.12
N PHE A 62 3.47 11.04 -4.22
CA PHE A 62 3.89 10.30 -5.40
C PHE A 62 3.06 10.60 -6.65
N TRP A 63 1.73 10.69 -6.58
CA TRP A 63 0.94 10.92 -7.80
C TRP A 63 1.18 12.31 -8.44
N THR A 64 1.83 13.23 -7.72
CA THR A 64 2.21 14.56 -8.23
C THR A 64 3.57 14.57 -8.92
N VAL A 65 4.35 13.49 -8.82
CA VAL A 65 5.69 13.40 -9.41
C VAL A 65 5.57 13.15 -10.92
N PRO A 66 6.16 14.01 -11.78
CA PRO A 66 6.21 13.76 -13.22
C PRO A 66 6.90 12.43 -13.52
N GLY A 67 6.24 11.57 -14.30
CA GLY A 67 6.73 10.22 -14.60
C GLY A 67 6.02 9.11 -13.82
N VAL A 68 5.40 9.43 -12.67
CA VAL A 68 4.50 8.49 -11.97
C VAL A 68 3.20 8.36 -12.75
N LYS A 69 2.73 7.12 -12.90
CA LYS A 69 1.56 6.74 -13.72
C LYS A 69 0.39 6.27 -12.89
N VAL A 70 0.64 5.41 -11.92
CA VAL A 70 -0.39 4.88 -11.03
C VAL A 70 0.18 4.84 -9.63
N THR A 71 -0.58 5.32 -8.66
CA THR A 71 -0.34 5.02 -7.25
C THR A 71 -1.51 4.23 -6.70
N ALA A 72 -1.23 3.36 -5.73
CA ALA A 72 -2.25 2.69 -4.96
C ALA A 72 -1.73 2.45 -3.55
N VAL A 73 -2.64 2.38 -2.58
CA VAL A 73 -2.28 2.11 -1.18
C VAL A 73 -2.77 0.77 -0.72
N GLY A 74 -2.04 0.20 0.24
CA GLY A 74 -2.43 -1.06 0.86
C GLY A 74 -1.58 -1.40 2.07
N TYR A 75 -1.70 -2.66 2.47
CA TYR A 75 -1.03 -3.21 3.63
C TYR A 75 -0.12 -4.35 3.19
N LEU A 76 1.14 -4.34 3.60
CA LEU A 76 2.13 -5.34 3.18
C LEU A 76 3.03 -5.81 4.31
N ALA A 77 3.83 -6.84 4.03
CA ALA A 77 4.84 -7.42 4.91
C ALA A 77 4.33 -7.97 6.26
N GLY A 78 3.02 -8.23 6.38
CA GLY A 78 2.41 -8.91 7.51
C GLY A 78 1.92 -10.32 7.17
N PHE A 79 1.16 -10.92 8.09
CA PHE A 79 0.72 -12.32 8.02
C PHE A 79 -0.75 -12.49 7.62
N THR A 80 -1.60 -11.51 7.92
CA THR A 80 -3.05 -11.64 7.75
C THR A 80 -3.44 -11.46 6.27
N PRO A 81 -4.07 -12.46 5.62
CA PRO A 81 -4.50 -12.31 4.23
C PRO A 81 -5.68 -11.34 4.10
N ASN A 82 -5.60 -10.49 3.08
CA ASN A 82 -6.62 -9.50 2.69
C ASN A 82 -7.17 -8.65 3.86
N PRO A 83 -6.31 -8.04 4.70
CA PRO A 83 -6.76 -7.38 5.93
C PRO A 83 -7.53 -6.09 5.65
N THR A 84 -8.47 -5.73 6.54
CA THR A 84 -9.10 -4.39 6.50
C THR A 84 -8.24 -3.36 7.22
N TYR A 85 -8.59 -2.08 7.05
CA TYR A 85 -7.98 -0.98 7.80
C TYR A 85 -8.09 -1.19 9.31
N GLU A 86 -9.27 -1.53 9.81
CA GLU A 86 -9.54 -1.73 11.24
C GLU A 86 -8.69 -2.87 11.82
N GLU A 87 -8.53 -3.96 11.07
CA GLU A 87 -7.68 -5.07 11.46
C GLU A 87 -6.21 -4.64 11.55
N VAL A 88 -5.70 -3.89 10.57
CA VAL A 88 -4.32 -3.38 10.60
C VAL A 88 -4.12 -2.36 11.73
N CYS A 89 -5.10 -1.49 11.97
CA CYS A 89 -5.07 -0.53 13.08
C CYS A 89 -4.98 -1.21 14.44
N SER A 90 -5.59 -2.40 14.59
CA SER A 90 -5.47 -3.20 15.83
C SER A 90 -4.03 -3.62 16.16
N GLY A 91 -3.12 -3.62 15.16
CA GLY A 91 -1.74 -4.10 15.28
C GLY A 91 -1.57 -5.60 15.21
N ARG A 92 -2.66 -6.36 15.07
CA ARG A 92 -2.64 -7.83 15.12
C ARG A 92 -2.45 -8.50 13.77
N THR A 93 -2.16 -7.75 12.71
CA THR A 93 -1.95 -8.32 11.37
C THR A 93 -0.48 -8.42 10.98
N GLY A 94 0.39 -7.64 11.65
CA GLY A 94 1.80 -7.51 11.31
C GLY A 94 2.06 -6.67 10.05
N HIS A 95 1.03 -6.09 9.42
CA HIS A 95 1.24 -5.29 8.22
C HIS A 95 1.67 -3.86 8.55
N THR A 96 2.46 -3.29 7.64
CA THR A 96 2.66 -1.84 7.53
C THR A 96 1.79 -1.27 6.40
N GLU A 97 1.43 0.01 6.53
CA GLU A 97 0.92 0.80 5.42
C GLU A 97 2.02 1.02 4.37
N GLY A 98 1.65 0.94 3.10
CA GLY A 98 2.55 1.27 2.00
C GLY A 98 1.85 1.73 0.74
N VAL A 99 2.64 2.40 -0.11
CA VAL A 99 2.23 2.98 -1.39
C VAL A 99 2.91 2.23 -2.51
N LEU A 100 2.14 1.57 -3.38
CA LEU A 100 2.59 1.11 -4.68
C LEU A 100 2.71 2.33 -5.61
N VAL A 101 3.86 2.46 -6.25
CA VAL A 101 4.16 3.52 -7.24
C VAL A 101 4.58 2.84 -8.53
N VAL A 102 3.79 3.02 -9.59
CA VAL A 102 4.14 2.61 -10.95
C VAL A 102 4.63 3.83 -11.71
N TYR A 103 5.86 3.78 -12.22
CA TYR A 103 6.54 4.93 -12.83
C TYR A 103 7.24 4.58 -14.13
N ASP A 104 7.50 5.61 -14.94
CA ASP A 104 8.26 5.55 -16.18
C ASP A 104 9.74 5.85 -15.88
N PRO A 105 10.65 4.84 -15.91
CA PRO A 105 12.06 5.02 -15.59
C PRO A 105 12.80 5.93 -16.58
N ALA A 106 12.23 6.21 -17.77
CA ALA A 106 12.78 7.18 -18.70
C ALA A 106 12.46 8.64 -18.29
N LYS A 107 11.59 8.86 -17.30
CA LYS A 107 11.17 10.20 -16.83
C LYS A 107 11.55 10.48 -15.38
N VAL A 108 11.53 9.45 -14.53
CA VAL A 108 11.90 9.55 -13.12
C VAL A 108 12.65 8.28 -12.75
N SER A 109 13.84 8.42 -12.17
CA SER A 109 14.61 7.26 -11.74
C SER A 109 14.10 6.75 -10.40
N PHE A 110 14.39 5.49 -10.07
CA PHE A 110 14.13 4.97 -8.73
C PHE A 110 14.83 5.81 -7.64
N GLY A 111 16.03 6.32 -7.93
CA GLY A 111 16.80 7.16 -7.01
C GLY A 111 16.11 8.50 -6.71
N ASP A 112 15.35 9.06 -7.65
CA ASP A 112 14.57 10.29 -7.44
C ASP A 112 13.32 10.06 -6.56
N LEU A 113 12.90 8.80 -6.38
CA LEU A 113 11.74 8.41 -5.59
C LEU A 113 12.07 8.04 -4.13
N LEU A 114 13.36 7.93 -3.78
CA LEU A 114 13.87 7.66 -2.43
C LEU A 114 14.01 8.95 -1.61
#